data_AF-A0A419W6E2-F1
#
_entry.id   AF-A0A419W6E2-F1
#
_cell.length_a   1.000
_cell.length_b   1.000
_cell.length_c   1.000
_cell.angle_alpha   90.00
_cell.angle_beta   90.00
_cell.angle_gamma   90.00
#
_symmetry.space_group_name_H-M   'P 1'
#
loop_
_entity.id
_entity.type
_entity.pdbx_description
1 polymer ?
#
loop_
_entity_poly.entity_id
_entity_poly.type
_entity_poly.pdbx_seq_one_letter_code
_entity_poly.pdbx_strand_id
1 'polypeptide(L)'
;MKTIVRLLFAVLLILASCSKDDDFAPENSNDYNLKSAETRSVNIDFLSEYYGPLICDGEVVDILYVPLESELTSHATLHTSDGKLVWMKVHFMVTITGQLTGETYRVNDQTTLTFDENGEMGMITYHVHAKSDNGSHVNLFFDFDPNDLTFEFIRGVCLQNNAN
;
A
#
# COMPACT_ATOMS: atom_id res chain seq x y z
N MET A 1 -19.49 35.49 -26.73
CA MET A 1 -20.32 34.37 -26.25
C MET A 1 -20.03 33.15 -27.11
N LYS A 2 -19.93 31.97 -26.45
CA LYS A 2 -19.92 30.60 -27.01
C LYS A 2 -18.57 30.04 -27.49
N THR A 3 -17.86 29.39 -26.56
CA THR A 3 -17.14 28.12 -26.84
C THR A 3 -16.86 27.35 -25.54
N ILE A 4 -17.92 26.97 -24.82
CA ILE A 4 -17.88 25.90 -23.80
C ILE A 4 -18.74 24.75 -24.33
N VAL A 5 -18.29 24.06 -25.38
CA VAL A 5 -18.87 22.79 -25.86
C VAL A 5 -17.79 22.05 -26.65
N ARG A 6 -16.73 21.54 -26.01
CA ARG A 6 -15.77 20.62 -26.68
C ARG A 6 -15.16 19.52 -25.80
N LEU A 7 -15.62 19.29 -24.58
CA LEU A 7 -14.99 18.32 -23.67
C LEU A 7 -15.96 17.32 -23.04
N LEU A 8 -17.00 16.91 -23.78
CA LEU A 8 -18.00 15.94 -23.30
C LEU A 8 -18.30 14.81 -24.31
N PHE A 9 -17.39 14.51 -25.24
CA PHE A 9 -17.63 13.51 -26.29
C PHE A 9 -16.48 12.51 -26.50
N ALA A 10 -15.69 12.24 -25.46
CA ALA A 10 -14.54 11.32 -25.53
C ALA A 10 -14.56 10.20 -24.46
N VAL A 11 -15.72 9.89 -23.85
CA VAL A 11 -15.85 8.80 -22.87
C VAL A 11 -17.06 7.91 -23.21
N LEU A 12 -17.16 7.43 -24.45
CA LEU A 12 -18.27 6.56 -24.86
C LEU A 12 -17.96 5.52 -25.95
N LEU A 13 -16.69 5.11 -26.12
CA LEU A 13 -16.30 4.21 -27.22
C LEU A 13 -15.32 3.09 -26.86
N ILE A 14 -15.44 2.45 -25.69
CA ILE A 14 -14.71 1.17 -25.44
C ILE A 14 -15.55 0.11 -24.69
N LEU A 15 -16.82 -0.06 -25.04
CA LEU A 15 -17.59 -1.26 -24.63
C LEU A 15 -18.36 -1.83 -25.81
N ALA A 16 -17.62 -2.38 -26.78
CA ALA A 16 -18.12 -3.40 -27.71
C ALA A 16 -16.94 -4.11 -28.39
N SER A 17 -16.52 -5.26 -27.86
CA SER A 17 -16.03 -6.42 -28.64
C SER A 17 -15.41 -7.47 -27.72
N CYS A 18 -16.17 -8.48 -27.33
CA CYS A 18 -15.83 -9.85 -27.72
C CYS A 18 -17.03 -10.77 -27.46
N SER A 19 -17.67 -11.15 -28.56
CA SER A 19 -18.72 -12.16 -28.69
C SER A 19 -18.17 -13.56 -28.42
N LYS A 20 -18.92 -14.35 -27.65
CA LYS A 20 -19.05 -15.79 -27.87
C LYS A 20 -20.43 -16.21 -27.39
N ASP A 21 -21.33 -16.39 -28.34
CA ASP A 21 -22.56 -17.15 -28.15
C ASP A 21 -22.16 -18.63 -28.12
N ASP A 22 -22.29 -19.27 -26.95
CA ASP A 22 -22.37 -20.72 -26.83
C ASP A 22 -23.75 -21.04 -26.23
N ASP A 23 -24.70 -21.39 -27.10
CA ASP A 23 -26.00 -21.95 -26.72
C ASP A 23 -25.80 -23.33 -26.07
N PHE A 24 -26.06 -23.45 -24.77
CA PHE A 24 -26.38 -24.73 -24.12
C PHE A 24 -27.44 -24.58 -23.01
N ALA A 25 -28.66 -25.04 -23.36
CA ALA A 25 -29.76 -25.63 -22.59
C ALA A 25 -30.36 -24.94 -21.33
N PRO A 26 -31.71 -24.94 -21.19
CA PRO A 26 -32.40 -24.50 -19.98
C PRO A 26 -32.43 -25.60 -18.90
N GLU A 27 -32.52 -25.14 -17.65
CA GLU A 27 -32.84 -25.90 -16.43
C GLU A 27 -31.81 -26.94 -15.94
N ASN A 28 -30.99 -26.49 -14.97
CA ASN A 28 -30.85 -27.27 -13.74
C ASN A 28 -30.67 -26.33 -12.54
N SER A 29 -31.72 -26.25 -11.74
CA SER A 29 -31.70 -25.72 -10.38
C SER A 29 -30.67 -26.47 -9.55
N ASN A 30 -29.52 -25.84 -9.25
CA ASN A 30 -28.71 -26.06 -8.02
C ASN A 30 -27.43 -25.20 -7.93
N ASP A 31 -27.31 -24.09 -8.64
CA ASP A 31 -26.14 -23.20 -8.53
C ASP A 31 -26.42 -21.96 -7.67
N TYR A 32 -26.75 -22.17 -6.40
CA TYR A 32 -26.26 -21.25 -5.37
C TYR A 32 -24.85 -21.69 -4.98
N ASN A 33 -23.94 -21.72 -5.96
CA ASN A 33 -22.52 -21.57 -5.66
C ASN A 33 -22.30 -20.09 -5.31
N LEU A 34 -22.84 -19.68 -4.15
CA LEU A 34 -22.38 -18.49 -3.44
C LEU A 34 -20.92 -18.76 -3.14
N LYS A 35 -20.02 -18.34 -4.02
CA LYS A 35 -18.62 -18.15 -3.67
C LYS A 35 -18.62 -17.05 -2.63
N SER A 36 -18.83 -17.44 -1.37
CA SER A 36 -18.96 -16.50 -0.25
C SER A 36 -17.65 -15.78 -0.01
N ALA A 37 -16.53 -16.24 -0.58
CA ALA A 37 -15.23 -15.60 -0.44
C ALA A 37 -14.50 -15.49 -1.78
N GLU A 38 -13.83 -14.36 -1.97
CA GLU A 38 -13.02 -14.05 -3.16
C GLU A 38 -11.68 -13.46 -2.75
N THR A 39 -10.60 -13.88 -3.42
CA THR A 39 -9.26 -13.33 -3.22
C THR A 39 -8.77 -12.71 -4.51
N ARG A 40 -8.28 -11.46 -4.46
CA ARG A 40 -7.74 -10.74 -5.62
C ARG A 40 -6.41 -10.07 -5.25
N SER A 41 -5.53 -9.93 -6.23
CA SER A 41 -4.28 -9.17 -6.09
C SER A 41 -4.37 -7.87 -6.88
N VAL A 42 -3.88 -6.79 -6.29
CA VAL A 42 -3.79 -5.46 -6.91
C VAL A 42 -2.42 -4.86 -6.60
N ASN A 43 -1.89 -4.12 -7.57
CA ASN A 43 -0.75 -3.23 -7.30
C ASN A 43 -1.31 -1.91 -6.78
N ILE A 44 -0.68 -1.37 -5.74
CA ILE A 44 -1.03 -0.04 -5.22
C ILE A 44 0.19 0.84 -5.39
N ASP A 45 0.02 1.93 -6.15
CA ASP A 45 1.07 2.90 -6.36
C ASP A 45 0.89 4.03 -5.34
N PHE A 46 1.81 4.11 -4.38
CA PHE A 46 1.85 5.22 -3.43
C PHE A 46 2.76 6.31 -4.01
N LEU A 47 2.15 7.38 -4.52
CA LEU A 47 2.88 8.52 -5.08
C LEU A 47 2.90 9.65 -4.06
N SER A 48 3.89 9.66 -3.18
CA SER A 48 4.12 10.81 -2.29
C SER A 48 5.59 10.90 -1.88
N GLU A 49 6.05 12.14 -1.70
CA GLU A 49 7.28 12.43 -0.97
C GLU A 49 6.99 12.28 0.53
N TYR A 50 7.83 11.52 1.21
CA TYR A 50 7.73 11.32 2.65
C TYR A 50 8.98 11.82 3.35
N TYR A 51 8.81 12.47 4.50
CA TYR A 51 9.90 12.97 5.33
C TYR A 51 9.63 12.63 6.79
N GLY A 52 10.66 12.18 7.52
CA GLY A 52 10.54 11.89 8.94
C GLY A 52 11.89 12.01 9.65
N PRO A 53 11.91 12.42 10.93
CA PRO A 53 13.14 12.53 11.69
C PRO A 53 13.75 11.15 11.98
N LEU A 54 15.07 11.04 11.91
CA LEU A 54 15.83 9.95 12.50
C LEU A 54 16.26 10.33 13.92
N ILE A 55 15.81 9.56 14.89
CA ILE A 55 16.06 9.80 16.31
C ILE A 55 17.02 8.73 16.84
N CYS A 56 18.12 9.16 17.43
CA CYS A 56 19.11 8.28 18.05
C CYS A 56 19.42 8.81 19.45
N ASP A 57 19.32 7.94 20.45
CA ASP A 57 19.50 8.29 21.87
C ASP A 57 18.66 9.50 22.35
N GLY A 58 17.47 9.67 21.76
CA GLY A 58 16.53 10.74 22.10
C GLY A 58 16.76 12.06 21.35
N GLU A 59 17.79 12.16 20.52
CA GLU A 59 18.10 13.35 19.73
C GLU A 59 17.81 13.12 18.23
N VAL A 60 17.36 14.16 17.53
CA VAL A 60 17.21 14.12 16.07
C VAL A 60 18.58 14.28 15.44
N VAL A 61 19.04 13.27 14.69
CA VAL A 61 20.38 13.24 14.09
C VAL A 61 20.38 13.36 12.57
N ASP A 62 19.26 13.05 11.92
CA ASP A 62 19.07 13.20 10.47
C ASP A 62 17.57 13.39 10.14
N ILE A 63 17.29 13.76 8.90
CA ILE A 63 15.96 13.69 8.28
C ILE A 63 16.01 12.62 7.21
N LEU A 64 15.16 11.61 7.36
CA LEU A 64 14.97 10.55 6.38
C LEU A 64 13.91 10.98 5.38
N TYR A 65 14.16 10.74 4.10
CA TYR A 65 13.21 11.04 3.04
C TYR A 65 13.08 9.91 2.02
N VAL A 66 11.89 9.75 1.46
CA VAL A 66 11.61 8.88 0.31
C VAL A 66 11.66 9.75 -0.95
N PRO A 67 12.65 9.59 -1.84
CA PRO A 67 12.71 10.36 -3.08
C PRO A 67 11.45 10.11 -3.93
N LEU A 68 10.92 11.15 -4.58
CA LEU A 68 9.76 11.03 -5.48
C LEU A 68 9.99 10.04 -6.65
N GLU A 69 11.25 9.89 -7.07
CA GLU A 69 11.67 8.94 -8.12
C GLU A 69 12.14 7.58 -7.56
N SER A 70 12.07 7.37 -6.25
CA SER A 70 12.42 6.07 -5.67
C SER A 70 11.33 5.04 -5.95
N GLU A 71 11.76 3.80 -6.15
CA GLU A 71 10.86 2.66 -6.38
C GLU A 71 10.12 2.29 -5.09
N LEU A 72 9.13 3.10 -4.67
CA LEU A 72 8.12 2.65 -3.71
C LEU A 72 7.19 1.71 -4.46
N THR A 73 7.46 0.42 -4.36
CA THR A 73 6.62 -0.61 -4.96
C THR A 73 5.77 -1.24 -3.87
N SER A 74 4.46 -1.26 -4.06
CA SER A 74 3.58 -2.01 -3.16
C SER A 74 2.62 -2.93 -3.92
N HIS A 75 2.44 -4.12 -3.36
CA HIS A 75 1.52 -5.12 -3.86
C HIS A 75 0.61 -5.55 -2.72
N ALA A 76 -0.70 -5.47 -2.94
CA ALA A 76 -1.70 -5.91 -1.98
C ALA A 76 -2.44 -7.15 -2.48
N THR A 77 -2.60 -8.14 -1.61
CA THR A 77 -3.58 -9.21 -1.78
C THR A 77 -4.74 -8.95 -0.86
N LEU A 78 -5.94 -8.85 -1.43
CA LEU A 78 -7.18 -8.58 -0.72
C LEU A 78 -8.01 -9.85 -0.67
N HIS A 79 -8.66 -10.08 0.46
CA HIS A 79 -9.61 -11.15 0.63
C HIS A 79 -10.94 -10.60 1.12
N THR A 80 -11.99 -10.86 0.35
CA THR A 80 -13.34 -10.49 0.67
C THR A 80 -14.15 -11.73 1.04
N SER A 81 -15.08 -11.59 1.98
CA SER A 81 -16.12 -12.57 2.29
C SER A 81 -17.46 -11.85 2.34
N ASP A 82 -18.47 -12.37 1.65
CA ASP A 82 -19.83 -11.82 1.56
C ASP A 82 -19.84 -10.34 1.16
N GLY A 83 -18.95 -9.96 0.25
CA GLY A 83 -18.79 -8.58 -0.24
C GLY A 83 -18.05 -7.65 0.70
N LYS A 84 -17.59 -8.11 1.88
CA LYS A 84 -16.82 -7.34 2.85
C LYS A 84 -15.34 -7.68 2.80
N LEU A 85 -14.47 -6.69 2.89
CA LEU A 85 -13.03 -6.92 3.02
C LEU A 85 -12.76 -7.52 4.40
N VAL A 86 -12.09 -8.67 4.46
CA VAL A 86 -11.78 -9.39 5.72
C VAL A 86 -10.32 -9.17 6.10
N TRP A 87 -9.42 -9.28 5.12
CA TRP A 87 -8.02 -8.98 5.32
C TRP A 87 -7.37 -8.47 4.04
N MET A 88 -6.29 -7.71 4.23
CA MET A 88 -5.40 -7.26 3.18
C MET A 88 -3.96 -7.56 3.59
N LYS A 89 -3.21 -8.24 2.73
CA LYS A 89 -1.78 -8.46 2.90
C LYS A 89 -1.05 -7.48 1.99
N VAL A 90 -0.28 -6.57 2.56
CA VAL A 90 0.47 -5.55 1.83
C VAL A 90 1.94 -5.90 1.89
N HIS A 91 2.56 -6.05 0.73
CA HIS A 91 4.00 -6.16 0.56
C HIS A 91 4.50 -4.81 0.05
N PHE A 92 5.52 -4.25 0.69
CA PHE A 92 6.10 -2.97 0.28
C PHE A 92 7.62 -3.03 0.25
N MET A 93 8.16 -2.39 -0.79
CA MET A 93 9.58 -2.20 -0.98
C MET A 93 9.81 -0.70 -1.14
N VAL A 94 10.71 -0.15 -0.34
CA VAL A 94 11.03 1.29 -0.40
C VAL A 94 12.50 1.52 -0.08
N THR A 95 13.07 2.53 -0.74
CA THR A 95 14.39 3.06 -0.38
C THR A 95 14.22 4.42 0.26
N ILE A 96 14.80 4.59 1.44
CA ILE A 96 14.74 5.81 2.24
C ILE A 96 16.16 6.33 2.38
N THR A 97 16.37 7.63 2.23
CA THR A 97 17.69 8.24 2.25
C THR A 97 17.80 9.27 3.37
N GLY A 98 18.93 9.30 4.07
CA GLY A 98 19.27 10.36 5.01
C GLY A 98 19.68 11.64 4.28
N GLN A 99 19.08 12.77 4.64
CA GLN A 99 19.34 14.06 4.00
C GLN A 99 20.75 14.58 4.32
N LEU A 100 21.22 14.40 5.55
CA LEU A 100 22.54 14.86 5.98
C LEU A 100 23.63 13.84 5.65
N THR A 101 23.34 12.56 5.88
CA THR A 101 24.32 11.48 5.75
C THR A 101 24.43 10.94 4.32
N GLY A 102 23.36 11.04 3.52
CA GLY A 102 23.24 10.36 2.24
C GLY A 102 23.09 8.83 2.36
N GLU A 103 23.00 8.31 3.58
CA GLU A 103 22.89 6.88 3.88
C GLU A 103 21.54 6.34 3.39
N THR A 104 21.56 5.18 2.73
CA THR A 104 20.34 4.61 2.15
C THR A 104 19.88 3.37 2.89
N TYR A 105 18.61 3.35 3.25
CA TYR A 105 17.92 2.29 3.97
C TYR A 105 16.97 1.59 3.01
N ARG A 106 17.20 0.29 2.79
CA ARG A 106 16.31 -0.52 1.97
C ARG A 106 15.36 -1.29 2.86
N VAL A 107 14.07 -1.11 2.61
CA VAL A 107 12.99 -1.80 3.30
C VAL A 107 12.35 -2.77 2.33
N ASN A 108 12.11 -3.98 2.80
CA ASN A 108 11.32 -4.99 2.12
C ASN A 108 10.55 -5.74 3.20
N ASP A 109 9.26 -5.42 3.35
CA ASP A 109 8.45 -5.94 4.44
C ASP A 109 7.02 -6.25 3.97
N GLN A 110 6.31 -7.03 4.78
CA GLN A 110 4.95 -7.46 4.52
C GLN A 110 4.13 -7.41 5.79
N THR A 111 3.01 -6.69 5.74
CA THR A 111 2.04 -6.63 6.83
C THR A 111 0.71 -7.25 6.41
N THR A 112 -0.04 -7.76 7.40
CA THR A 112 -1.43 -8.23 7.19
C THR A 112 -2.33 -7.37 8.05
N LEU A 113 -3.30 -6.75 7.40
CA LEU A 113 -4.31 -5.90 8.00
C LEU A 113 -5.63 -6.66 8.02
N THR A 114 -6.30 -6.71 9.17
CA THR A 114 -7.59 -7.40 9.34
C THR A 114 -8.69 -6.39 9.63
N PHE A 115 -9.84 -6.56 8.98
CA PHE A 115 -10.99 -5.68 9.11
C PHE A 115 -12.04 -6.34 10.00
N ASP A 116 -12.83 -5.52 10.69
CA ASP A 116 -13.91 -6.02 11.53
C ASP A 116 -15.16 -6.42 10.71
N GLU A 117 -16.23 -6.81 11.40
CA GLU A 117 -17.49 -7.21 10.78
C GLU A 117 -18.20 -6.09 10.00
N ASN A 118 -17.84 -4.82 10.24
CA ASN A 118 -18.35 -3.66 9.53
C ASN A 118 -17.44 -3.26 8.35
N GLY A 119 -16.30 -3.95 8.17
CA GLY A 119 -15.29 -3.58 7.20
C GLY A 119 -14.45 -2.39 7.65
N GLU A 120 -14.50 -2.04 8.92
CA GLU A 120 -13.74 -0.94 9.50
C GLU A 120 -12.39 -1.43 10.02
N MET A 121 -11.43 -0.53 9.98
CA MET A 121 -10.09 -0.72 10.50
C MET A 121 -9.66 0.58 11.14
N GLY A 122 -9.24 0.53 12.40
CA GLY A 122 -8.61 1.67 13.06
C GLY A 122 -7.26 1.98 12.42
N MET A 123 -6.75 3.18 12.64
CA MET A 123 -5.41 3.57 12.20
C MET A 123 -4.36 2.55 12.69
N ILE A 124 -3.47 2.12 11.80
CA ILE A 124 -2.44 1.13 12.13
C ILE A 124 -1.08 1.80 12.06
N THR A 125 -0.45 1.93 13.23
CA THR A 125 0.98 2.20 13.31
C THR A 125 1.73 0.87 13.16
N TYR A 126 2.51 0.74 12.10
CA TYR A 126 3.43 -0.39 11.95
C TYR A 126 4.88 0.10 11.98
N HIS A 127 5.78 -0.81 12.33
CA HIS A 127 7.20 -0.53 12.28
C HIS A 127 7.92 -1.61 11.48
N VAL A 128 9.00 -1.20 10.83
CA VAL A 128 9.88 -2.09 10.07
C VAL A 128 11.31 -1.92 10.52
N HIS A 129 12.06 -3.00 10.45
CA HIS A 129 13.49 -2.97 10.64
C HIS A 129 14.18 -2.69 9.31
N ALA A 130 14.99 -1.65 9.25
CA ALA A 130 15.78 -1.32 8.09
C ALA A 130 17.27 -1.35 8.42
N LYS A 131 18.05 -1.85 7.46
CA LYS A 131 19.50 -1.79 7.48
C LYS A 131 19.98 -0.88 6.36
N SER A 132 20.91 -0.01 6.69
CA SER A 132 21.53 0.85 5.68
C SER A 132 22.66 0.16 4.92
N ASP A 133 23.06 0.78 3.81
CA ASP A 133 24.28 0.47 3.07
C ASP A 133 25.56 0.55 3.92
N ASN A 134 25.63 1.44 4.90
CA ASN A 134 26.76 1.56 5.83
C ASN A 134 26.66 0.63 7.05
N GLY A 135 25.57 -0.14 7.17
CA GLY A 135 25.38 -1.13 8.22
C GLY A 135 24.74 -0.60 9.51
N SER A 136 24.21 0.63 9.50
CA SER A 136 23.34 1.16 10.55
C SER A 136 21.99 0.44 10.56
N HIS A 137 21.40 0.27 11.74
CA HIS A 137 20.15 -0.44 11.93
C HIS A 137 19.13 0.51 12.58
N VAL A 138 17.94 0.62 11.98
CA VAL A 138 16.89 1.53 12.45
C VAL A 138 15.52 0.84 12.44
N ASN A 139 14.65 1.27 13.35
CA ASN A 139 13.22 1.00 13.31
C ASN A 139 12.51 2.19 12.67
N LEU A 140 11.81 1.96 11.56
CA LEU A 140 11.05 2.99 10.89
C LEU A 140 9.57 2.80 11.23
N PHE A 141 8.89 3.87 11.58
CA PHE A 141 7.50 3.88 11.99
C PHE A 141 6.65 4.57 10.93
N PHE A 142 5.53 3.95 10.61
CA PHE A 142 4.60 4.42 9.60
C PHE A 142 3.17 4.28 10.12
N ASP A 143 2.32 5.23 9.75
CA ASP A 143 0.89 5.13 9.95
C ASP A 143 0.22 4.85 8.61
N PHE A 144 -0.73 3.92 8.61
CA PHE A 144 -1.59 3.63 7.46
C PHE A 144 -3.02 4.02 7.80
N ASP A 145 -3.61 4.89 6.98
CA ASP A 145 -5.04 5.15 7.00
C ASP A 145 -5.73 4.28 5.93
N PRO A 146 -6.49 3.25 6.34
CA PRO A 146 -7.20 2.37 5.41
C PRO A 146 -8.36 3.06 4.68
N ASN A 147 -8.90 4.17 5.21
CA ASN A 147 -10.04 4.86 4.59
C ASN A 147 -9.58 5.71 3.40
N ASP A 148 -8.46 6.41 3.59
CA ASP A 148 -7.89 7.28 2.55
C ASP A 148 -6.82 6.56 1.71
N LEU A 149 -6.46 5.33 2.09
CA LEU A 149 -5.36 4.55 1.51
C LEU A 149 -4.04 5.34 1.51
N THR A 150 -3.79 6.09 2.57
CA THR A 150 -2.59 6.90 2.73
C THR A 150 -1.59 6.22 3.64
N PHE A 151 -0.31 6.35 3.29
CA PHE A 151 0.79 5.97 4.15
C PHE A 151 1.47 7.25 4.61
N GLU A 152 1.81 7.33 5.89
CA GLU A 152 2.58 8.44 6.45
C GLU A 152 3.84 7.88 7.12
N PHE A 153 5.00 8.44 6.77
CA PHE A 153 6.24 8.11 7.47
C PHE A 153 6.39 9.02 8.68
N ILE A 154 6.37 8.42 9.88
CA ILE A 154 6.33 9.17 11.14
C ILE A 154 7.73 9.51 11.63
N ARG A 155 8.61 8.51 11.71
CA ARG A 155 9.99 8.65 12.22
C ARG A 155 10.83 7.39 12.01
N GLY A 156 12.14 7.55 11.98
CA GLY A 156 13.12 6.48 12.21
C GLY A 156 13.69 6.55 13.62
N VAL A 157 14.05 5.41 14.20
CA VAL A 157 14.72 5.31 15.50
C VAL A 157 15.93 4.39 15.39
N CYS A 158 17.11 4.86 15.77
CA CYS A 158 18.29 3.99 15.86
C CYS A 158 18.03 2.82 16.80
N LEU A 159 18.39 1.61 16.37
CA LEU A 159 18.47 0.47 17.28
C LEU A 159 19.67 0.67 18.19
N GLN A 160 19.45 0.71 19.50
CA GLN A 160 20.58 0.73 20.44
C GLN A 160 21.38 -0.56 20.24
N ASN A 161 22.67 -0.39 19.94
CA ASN A 161 23.63 -1.48 20.02
C ASN A 161 23.72 -1.86 21.51
N ASN A 162 22.95 -2.86 21.92
CA ASN A 162 23.29 -3.64 23.12
C ASN A 162 24.55 -4.43 22.78
N ALA A 163 25.69 -3.74 22.76
CA ALA A 163 26.99 -4.36 22.77
C ALA A 163 27.14 -5.01 24.15
N ASN A 164 26.89 -6.32 24.19
CA ASN A 164 27.33 -7.20 25.28
C ASN A 164 28.86 -7.17 25.41
#